data_AF-A0A7K6S104-F1
#
_entry.id   AF-A0A7K6S104-F1
#
_cell.length_a   1.000
_cell.length_b   1.000
_cell.length_c   1.000
_cell.angle_alpha   90.00
_cell.angle_beta   90.00
_cell.angle_gamma   90.00
#
_symmetry.space_group_name_H-M   'P 1'
#
loop_
_entity.id
_entity.type
_entity.pdbx_description
1 polymer ?
#
loop_
_entity_poly.entity_id
_entity_poly.type
_entity_poly.pdbx_seq_one_letter_code
_entity_poly.pdbx_strand_id
1 'polypeptide(L)'
;CAYFSIRQYIRIVLHEQRQSYEADFGAEYDEYRNLHTQMRSVAEKFRKLDAQRKLLSPGSREYQVKRDETKDCVSSPSSAL
;
A
#
# COMPACT_ATOMS: atom_id res chain seq x y z
N CYS A 1 -0.16 -12.00 -33.21
CA CYS A 1 -0.07 -13.08 -32.21
C CYS A 1 0.37 -12.56 -30.84
N ALA A 2 -0.36 -11.59 -30.26
CA ALA A 2 0.12 -10.77 -29.14
C ALA A 2 -0.79 -10.81 -27.90
N TYR A 3 -1.43 -11.95 -27.65
CA TYR A 3 -2.31 -12.16 -26.48
C TYR A 3 -2.00 -13.48 -25.75
N PHE A 4 -0.76 -13.96 -25.83
CA PHE A 4 -0.31 -15.15 -25.11
C PHE A 4 0.86 -14.82 -24.19
N SER A 5 0.55 -14.36 -22.99
CA SER A 5 1.29 -14.77 -21.78
C SER A 5 0.68 -14.07 -20.57
N ILE A 6 -0.42 -14.64 -20.06
CA ILE A 6 -0.54 -14.69 -18.60
C ILE A 6 0.63 -15.56 -18.18
N ARG A 7 1.69 -14.97 -17.58
CA ARG A 7 2.91 -15.71 -17.19
C ARG A 7 2.51 -16.86 -16.25
N GLN A 8 2.50 -18.08 -16.77
CA GLN A 8 2.19 -19.27 -15.99
C GLN A 8 3.44 -19.67 -15.20
N TYR A 9 3.45 -19.33 -13.91
CA TYR A 9 4.49 -19.78 -12.99
C TYR A 9 4.23 -21.24 -12.62
N ILE A 10 4.93 -22.16 -13.29
CA ILE A 10 4.90 -23.60 -13.00
C ILE A 10 6.06 -23.97 -12.07
N ARG A 11 6.04 -25.21 -11.55
CA ARG A 11 7.12 -25.73 -10.70
C ARG A 11 8.47 -25.56 -11.40
N ILE A 12 9.45 -25.01 -10.69
CA ILE A 12 10.81 -24.83 -11.19
C ILE A 12 11.47 -26.21 -11.31
N VAL A 13 11.93 -26.53 -12.52
CA VAL A 13 12.70 -27.77 -12.79
C VAL A 13 14.09 -27.43 -13.34
N LEU A 14 14.24 -26.27 -13.98
CA LEU A 14 15.46 -25.83 -14.66
C LEU A 14 16.07 -24.59 -14.00
N HIS A 15 17.39 -24.45 -14.09
CA HIS A 15 18.07 -23.28 -13.54
C HIS A 15 17.74 -22.00 -14.30
N GLU A 16 17.64 -22.06 -15.62
CA GLU A 16 17.25 -20.92 -16.47
C GLU A 16 15.84 -20.42 -16.13
N GLN A 17 14.91 -21.35 -15.86
CA GLN A 17 13.56 -21.02 -15.42
C GLN A 17 13.57 -20.25 -14.09
N ARG A 18 14.43 -20.66 -13.14
CA ARG A 18 14.61 -19.95 -11.87
C ARG A 18 15.14 -18.53 -12.09
N GLN A 19 16.16 -18.36 -12.93
CA GLN A 19 16.75 -17.06 -13.21
C GLN A 19 15.75 -16.12 -13.90
N SER A 20 14.96 -16.63 -14.84
CA SER A 20 13.88 -15.85 -15.47
C SER A 20 12.84 -15.41 -14.44
N TYR A 21 12.39 -16.30 -13.56
CA TYR A 21 11.42 -15.94 -12.52
C TYR A 21 11.97 -14.92 -11.53
N GLU A 22 13.26 -15.00 -11.19
CA GLU A 22 13.92 -14.03 -10.33
C GLU A 22 14.01 -12.64 -10.99
N ALA A 23 14.39 -12.58 -12.26
CA ALA A 23 14.43 -11.33 -13.02
C ALA A 23 13.04 -10.72 -13.21
N ASP A 24 12.05 -11.55 -13.56
CA ASP A 24 10.66 -11.13 -13.73
C ASP A 24 10.07 -10.61 -12.42
N PHE A 25 10.32 -11.31 -11.30
CA PHE A 25 9.90 -10.86 -9.98
C PHE A 25 10.59 -9.54 -9.59
N GLY A 26 11.89 -9.43 -9.83
CA GLY A 26 12.68 -8.24 -9.52
C GLY A 26 12.25 -7.00 -10.29
N ALA A 27 11.75 -7.16 -11.52
CA ALA A 27 11.34 -6.04 -12.38
C ALA A 27 10.20 -5.19 -11.80
N GLU A 28 9.28 -5.80 -11.06
CA GLU A 28 8.11 -5.14 -10.47
C GLU A 28 8.21 -5.02 -8.93
N TYR A 29 9.24 -5.61 -8.32
CA TYR A 29 9.36 -5.70 -6.86
C TYR A 29 9.51 -4.33 -6.18
N ASP A 30 10.25 -3.41 -6.79
CA ASP A 30 10.46 -2.06 -6.24
C ASP A 30 9.15 -1.25 -6.23
N GLU A 31 8.33 -1.36 -7.27
CA GLU A 31 7.00 -0.75 -7.31
C GLU A 31 6.09 -1.31 -6.22
N TYR A 32 6.04 -2.64 -6.08
CA TYR A 32 5.31 -3.30 -5.00
C TYR A 32 5.77 -2.82 -3.62
N ARG A 33 7.09 -2.71 -3.39
CA ARG A 33 7.67 -2.24 -2.11
C ARG A 33 7.26 -0.82 -1.78
N ASN A 34 7.25 0.06 -2.78
CA ASN A 34 6.83 1.45 -2.62
C ASN A 34 5.35 1.53 -2.26
N LEU A 35 4.50 0.86 -3.04
CA LEU A 35 3.05 0.81 -2.78
C LEU A 35 2.73 0.23 -1.40
N HIS A 36 3.39 -0.88 -1.04
CA HIS A 36 3.21 -1.51 0.27
C HIS A 36 3.65 -0.58 1.42
N THR A 37 4.71 0.20 1.23
CA THR A 37 5.17 1.18 2.23
C THR A 37 4.18 2.32 2.38
N GLN A 38 3.63 2.82 1.28
CA GLN A 38 2.58 3.84 1.29
C GLN A 38 1.31 3.34 1.99
N MET A 39 0.83 2.14 1.65
CA MET A 39 -0.33 1.52 2.28
C MET A 39 -0.12 1.37 3.80
N ARG A 40 1.07 0.92 4.24
CA ARG A 40 1.42 0.82 5.66
C ARG A 40 1.39 2.19 6.35
N SER A 41 1.98 3.22 5.72
CA SER A 41 1.99 4.58 6.26
C SER A 41 0.58 5.13 6.45
N VAL A 42 -0.31 4.94 5.46
CA VAL A 42 -1.71 5.36 5.56
C VAL A 42 -2.43 4.60 6.68
N ALA A 43 -2.30 3.28 6.74
CA ALA A 43 -2.92 2.46 7.80
C ALA A 43 -2.45 2.88 9.21
N GLU A 44 -1.17 3.23 9.37
CA GLU A 44 -0.65 3.73 10.65
C GLU A 44 -1.25 5.09 11.05
N LYS A 45 -1.44 6.01 10.10
CA LYS A 45 -2.12 7.29 10.35
C LYS A 45 -3.54 7.06 10.84
N PHE A 46 -4.29 6.18 10.16
CA PHE A 46 -5.64 5.81 10.58
C PHE A 46 -5.68 5.18 11.97
N ARG A 47 -4.75 4.26 12.27
CA ARG A 47 -4.66 3.64 13.60
C ARG A 47 -4.43 4.68 14.70
N LYS A 48 -3.52 5.65 14.46
CA LYS A 48 -3.25 6.73 15.42
C LYS A 48 -4.47 7.63 15.62
N LEU A 49 -5.13 8.01 14.53
CA LEU A 49 -6.36 8.83 14.57
C LEU A 49 -7.49 8.08 15.30
N ASP A 50 -7.68 6.79 15.06
CA ASP A 50 -8.71 5.99 15.75
C ASP A 50 -8.43 5.84 17.24
N ALA A 51 -7.17 5.56 17.63
CA ALA A 51 -6.76 5.48 19.03
C ALA A 51 -7.01 6.83 19.75
N GLN A 52 -6.67 7.93 19.09
CA GLN A 52 -6.91 9.26 19.61
C GLN A 52 -8.40 9.61 19.69
N ARG A 53 -9.21 9.19 18.71
CA ARG A 53 -10.65 9.40 18.69
C ARG A 53 -11.34 8.69 19.86
N LYS A 54 -10.91 7.46 20.18
CA LYS A 54 -11.44 6.68 21.32
C LYS A 54 -11.16 7.32 22.68
N LEU A 55 -10.15 8.19 22.77
CA LEU A 55 -9.80 8.93 23.99
C LEU A 55 -10.55 10.27 24.12
N LEU A 56 -11.23 10.72 23.06
CA LEU A 56 -11.96 11.99 23.06
C LEU A 56 -13.46 11.73 23.32
N SER A 57 -14.06 12.57 24.17
CA SER A 57 -15.50 12.52 24.42
C SER A 57 -16.28 12.83 23.13
N PRO A 58 -17.27 12.00 22.74
CA PRO A 58 -18.08 12.26 21.56
C PRO A 58 -18.84 13.59 21.72
N GLY A 59 -18.46 14.60 20.94
CA GLY A 59 -19.08 15.94 20.96
C GLY A 59 -18.11 17.11 21.20
N SER A 60 -16.85 16.84 21.56
CA SER A 60 -15.85 17.90 21.74
C SER A 60 -15.40 18.51 20.40
N ARG A 61 -14.91 19.75 20.42
CA ARG A 61 -14.43 20.45 19.21
C ARG A 61 -13.24 19.73 18.58
N GLU A 62 -12.43 19.09 19.40
CA GLU A 62 -11.26 18.28 19.02
C GLU A 62 -11.65 17.00 18.27
N TYR A 63 -12.83 16.42 18.57
CA TYR A 63 -13.37 15.28 17.82
C TYR A 63 -13.74 15.67 16.38
N GLN A 64 -14.30 16.89 16.20
CA GLN A 64 -14.68 17.39 14.88
C GLN A 64 -13.45 17.72 14.02
N VAL A 65 -12.41 18.32 14.59
CA VAL A 65 -11.15 18.61 13.90
C VAL A 65 -10.49 17.31 13.41
N LYS A 66 -10.40 16.27 14.25
CA LYS A 66 -9.81 14.97 13.82
C LYS A 66 -10.63 14.25 12.76
N ARG A 67 -11.95 14.40 12.78
CA ARG A 67 -12.82 13.85 11.73
C ARG A 67 -12.53 14.52 10.39
N ASP A 68 -12.27 15.82 10.38
CA ASP A 68 -11.99 16.56 9.15
C ASP A 68 -10.54 16.33 8.66
N GLU A 69 -9.55 16.21 9.56
CA GLU A 69 -8.18 15.73 9.23
C GLU A 69 -8.16 14.32 8.62
N THR A 70 -9.08 13.46 9.05
CA THR A 70 -9.25 12.11 8.47
C THR A 70 -9.68 12.18 7.01
N LYS A 71 -10.48 13.19 6.63
CA LYS A 71 -10.90 13.40 5.24
C LYS A 71 -9.72 13.86 4.39
N ASP A 72 -8.87 14.74 4.94
CA ASP A 72 -7.69 15.27 4.25
C ASP A 72 -6.59 14.22 4.03
N CYS A 73 -6.47 13.23 4.93
CA CYS A 73 -5.56 12.09 4.76
C CYS A 73 -5.93 11.18 3.58
N VAL A 74 -7.20 11.21 3.12
CA VAL A 74 -7.70 10.43 1.98
C VAL A 74 -7.60 11.22 0.68
N SER A 75 -7.64 12.55 0.74
CA SER A 75 -7.67 13.45 -0.42
C SER A 75 -6.33 14.13 -0.75
N SER A 76 -5.32 14.06 0.12
CA SER A 76 -4.01 14.64 -0.16
C SER A 76 -3.21 13.81 -1.18
N PRO A 77 -2.86 14.35 -2.36
CA PRO A 77 -1.98 13.69 -3.34
C PRO A 77 -0.49 13.74 -2.93
N SER A 78 -0.19 14.08 -1.67
CA SER A 78 1.17 14.21 -1.15
C SER A 78 1.78 12.84 -0.80
N SER A 79 1.85 11.99 -1.82
CA SER A 79 2.73 10.83 -1.92
C SER A 79 3.32 10.70 -3.35
N ALA A 80 3.17 11.74 -4.19
CA ALA A 80 3.86 11.87 -5.46
C ALA A 80 5.21 12.57 -5.27
N LEU A 81 6.17 11.84 -4.69
CA LEU A 81 7.61 11.97 -4.91
C LEU A 81 8.20 10.57 -4.97
#